data_AF-A0A7S8MVQ3-F1
#
_entry.id   AF-A0A7S8MVQ3-F1
#
_cell.length_a   1.000
_cell.length_b   1.000
_cell.length_c   1.000
_cell.angle_alpha   90.00
_cell.angle_beta   90.00
_cell.angle_gamma   90.00
#
_symmetry.space_group_name_H-M   'P 1'
#
loop_
_entity.id
_entity.type
_entity.pdbx_description
1 polymer ?
#
loop_
_entity_poly.entity_id
_entity_poly.type
_entity_poly.pdbx_seq_one_letter_code
_entity_poly.pdbx_strand_id
1 'polypeptide(L)'
;MIVRAPRVDDGRGNEAWDWANAVERESEGWAVDVGAGSKDTQNRDGDSIAYTIRGPLDADLRATDRVRLYGVLHEVTGGVGRQMGATARTSHTVAALAAWEG
;
A
#
# COMPACT_ATOMS: atom_id res chain seq x y z
N MET A 1 3.25 -4.07 8.15
CA MET A 1 3.18 -5.41 7.50
C MET A 1 2.85 -5.23 6.03
N ILE A 2 3.50 -5.94 5.11
CA ILE A 2 3.10 -6.00 3.69
C ILE A 2 2.21 -7.24 3.51
N VAL A 3 1.10 -7.10 2.82
CA VAL A 3 0.08 -8.15 2.60
C VAL A 3 -0.10 -8.35 1.10
N ARG A 4 0.11 -9.58 0.63
CA ARG A 4 0.05 -9.91 -0.79
C ARG A 4 -0.90 -11.08 -1.04
N ALA A 5 -1.92 -10.86 -1.86
CA ALA A 5 -2.81 -11.91 -2.34
C ALA A 5 -2.15 -12.67 -3.52
N PRO A 6 -2.29 -14.00 -3.59
CA PRO A 6 -2.00 -14.74 -4.81
C PRO A 6 -3.07 -14.45 -5.88
N ARG A 7 -2.76 -14.77 -7.14
CA ARG A 7 -3.76 -14.83 -8.20
C ARG A 7 -4.32 -16.24 -8.32
N VAL A 8 -5.64 -16.34 -8.47
CA VAL A 8 -6.38 -17.58 -8.67
C VAL A 8 -7.38 -17.40 -9.81
N ASP A 9 -7.73 -18.49 -10.48
CA ASP A 9 -8.80 -18.50 -11.48
C ASP A 9 -10.15 -18.15 -10.81
N ASP A 10 -10.90 -17.23 -11.41
CA ASP A 10 -12.22 -16.79 -10.93
C ASP A 10 -13.38 -17.71 -11.38
N GLY A 11 -13.07 -18.79 -12.09
CA GLY A 11 -14.03 -19.74 -12.64
C GLY A 11 -14.73 -19.22 -13.91
N ARG A 12 -14.32 -18.07 -14.43
CA ARG A 12 -14.83 -17.45 -15.66
C ARG A 12 -13.74 -17.27 -16.71
N GLY A 13 -12.58 -17.91 -16.50
CA GLY A 13 -11.43 -17.81 -17.39
C GLY A 13 -10.62 -16.53 -17.18
N ASN A 14 -10.85 -15.80 -16.07
CA ASN A 14 -9.99 -14.69 -15.66
C ASN A 14 -9.26 -15.04 -14.36
N GLU A 15 -8.26 -14.23 -14.01
CA GLU A 15 -7.60 -14.31 -12.71
C GLU A 15 -8.09 -13.18 -11.80
N ALA A 16 -8.33 -13.51 -10.54
CA ALA A 16 -8.63 -12.56 -9.47
C ALA A 16 -7.61 -12.67 -8.34
N TRP A 17 -7.46 -11.59 -7.58
CA TRP A 17 -6.65 -11.59 -6.36
C TRP A 17 -7.42 -12.26 -5.23
N ASP A 18 -6.85 -13.34 -4.67
CA ASP A 18 -7.43 -14.06 -3.56
C ASP A 18 -6.97 -13.48 -2.22
N TRP A 19 -7.70 -12.46 -1.76
CA TRP A 19 -7.42 -11.81 -0.48
C TRP A 19 -7.75 -12.69 0.73
N ALA A 20 -8.52 -13.76 0.58
CA ALA A 20 -8.79 -14.71 1.66
C ALA A 20 -7.56 -15.57 1.97
N ASN A 21 -6.71 -15.82 0.97
CA ASN A 21 -5.44 -16.54 1.09
C ASN A 21 -4.22 -15.62 0.99
N ALA A 22 -4.35 -14.35 1.40
CA ALA A 22 -3.25 -13.40 1.40
C ALA A 22 -2.17 -13.77 2.42
N VAL A 23 -0.91 -13.56 2.03
CA VAL A 23 0.26 -13.79 2.89
C VAL A 23 0.74 -12.47 3.46
N GLU A 24 0.93 -12.44 4.78
CA GLU A 24 1.51 -11.31 5.50
C GLU A 24 3.03 -11.51 5.64
N ARG A 25 3.80 -10.44 5.39
CA ARG A 25 5.24 -10.42 5.61
C ARG A 25 5.66 -9.16 6.34
N GLU A 26 6.46 -9.36 7.38
CA GLU A 26 7.03 -8.27 8.13
C GLU A 26 8.04 -7.49 7.27
N SER A 27 8.01 -6.17 7.42
CA SER A 27 8.92 -5.28 6.73
C SER A 27 9.16 -4.09 7.65
N GLU A 28 10.42 -3.94 8.05
CA GLU A 28 10.87 -2.94 9.02
C GLU A 28 11.49 -1.72 8.32
N GLY A 29 11.81 -0.69 9.09
CA GLY A 29 12.52 0.49 8.60
C GLY A 29 11.65 1.51 7.86
N TRP A 30 10.33 1.49 8.09
CA TRP A 30 9.40 2.43 7.47
C TRP A 30 9.14 3.64 8.36
N ALA A 31 9.26 4.82 7.77
CA ALA A 31 8.66 6.06 8.26
C ALA A 31 7.25 6.22 7.69
N VAL A 32 6.36 6.79 8.49
CA VAL A 32 4.96 7.04 8.14
C VAL A 32 4.71 8.54 8.24
N ASP A 33 4.35 9.14 7.13
CA ASP A 33 3.91 10.53 7.03
C ASP A 33 2.40 10.55 6.81
N VAL A 34 1.70 11.41 7.55
CA VAL A 34 0.26 11.63 7.30
C VAL A 34 0.15 12.55 6.08
N GLY A 35 -0.53 12.08 5.04
CA GLY A 35 -0.84 12.89 3.86
C GLY A 35 -1.91 13.94 4.16
N ALA A 36 -2.15 14.85 3.21
CA ALA A 36 -3.31 15.72 3.29
C ALA A 36 -4.58 14.87 3.09
N GLY A 37 -5.40 14.74 4.14
CA GLY A 37 -6.74 14.14 4.01
C GLY A 37 -7.60 15.04 3.12
N SER A 38 -8.05 14.53 1.97
CA SER A 38 -9.04 15.21 1.15
C SER A 38 -10.41 14.64 1.49
N LYS A 39 -11.30 15.48 2.02
CA LYS A 39 -12.72 15.14 2.10
C LYS A 39 -13.28 15.18 0.68
N ASP A 40 -13.58 14.02 0.10
CA ASP A 40 -14.26 13.99 -1.19
C ASP A 40 -15.70 14.50 -1.00
N THR A 41 -16.00 15.66 -1.58
CA THR A 41 -17.31 16.29 -1.48
C THR A 41 -18.26 15.88 -2.61
N GLN A 42 -17.82 15.05 -3.57
CA GLN A 42 -18.63 14.68 -4.73
C GLN A 42 -19.24 13.28 -4.68
N ASN A 43 -18.73 12.33 -3.89
CA ASN A 43 -19.27 10.98 -3.95
C ASN A 43 -19.10 10.17 -2.65
N ARG A 44 -20.16 10.19 -1.82
CA ARG A 44 -20.40 9.35 -0.62
C ARG A 44 -19.47 9.59 0.57
N ASP A 45 -20.02 9.43 1.77
CA ASP A 45 -19.35 9.55 3.07
C ASP A 45 -18.19 8.55 3.22
N GLY A 46 -17.04 8.86 2.62
CA GLY A 46 -15.80 8.10 2.78
C GLY A 46 -14.68 9.05 3.21
N ASP A 47 -14.38 9.07 4.51
CA ASP A 47 -13.17 9.74 5.00
C ASP A 47 -11.95 8.86 4.66
N SER A 48 -11.27 9.16 3.55
CA SER A 48 -10.00 8.49 3.25
C SER A 48 -8.86 9.18 4.00
N ILE A 49 -8.29 8.49 5.00
CA ILE A 49 -7.01 8.90 5.58
C ILE A 49 -5.92 8.43 4.62
N ALA A 50 -5.28 9.40 3.94
CA ALA A 50 -4.14 9.13 3.08
C ALA A 50 -2.85 9.14 3.91
N TYR A 51 -2.08 8.05 3.87
CA TYR A 51 -0.72 8.01 4.40
C TYR A 51 0.30 7.97 3.27
N THR A 52 1.49 8.52 3.50
CA THR A 52 2.67 8.26 2.67
C THR A 52 3.67 7.50 3.52
N ILE A 53 4.14 6.35 3.05
CA ILE A 53 5.18 5.58 3.72
C ILE A 53 6.50 5.71 2.97
N ARG A 54 7.60 5.78 3.72
CA ARG A 54 8.96 5.84 3.20
C ARG A 54 9.81 4.76 3.87
N GLY A 55 10.42 3.87 3.11
CA GLY A 55 11.14 2.72 3.66
C GLY A 55 12.44 2.38 2.93
N PRO A 56 13.04 1.23 3.26
CA PRO A 56 14.28 0.77 2.64
C PRO A 56 14.17 0.73 1.12
N LEU A 57 15.23 1.15 0.40
CA LEU A 57 15.25 1.22 -1.07
C LEU A 57 14.90 -0.13 -1.74
N ASP A 58 15.28 -1.23 -1.12
CA ASP A 58 15.11 -2.61 -1.58
C ASP A 58 13.86 -3.30 -1.05
N ALA A 59 12.97 -2.56 -0.38
CA ALA A 59 11.70 -3.10 0.09
C ALA A 59 10.91 -3.74 -1.06
N ASP A 60 10.52 -5.01 -0.88
CA ASP A 60 9.63 -5.75 -1.78
C ASP A 60 8.16 -5.36 -1.54
N LEU A 61 7.85 -4.08 -1.74
CA LEU A 61 6.50 -3.57 -1.83
C LEU A 61 6.10 -3.44 -3.30
N ARG A 62 4.90 -3.91 -3.64
CA ARG A 62 4.31 -3.79 -4.99
C ARG A 62 3.06 -2.94 -4.95
N ALA A 63 2.71 -2.37 -6.10
CA ALA A 63 1.49 -1.58 -6.27
C ALA A 63 0.20 -2.39 -6.04
N THR A 64 0.26 -3.71 -6.16
CA THR A 64 -0.87 -4.63 -5.92
C THR A 64 -0.95 -5.12 -4.48
N ASP A 65 0.06 -4.80 -3.66
CA ASP A 65 0.06 -5.20 -2.26
C ASP A 65 -0.86 -4.28 -1.45
N ARG A 66 -1.26 -4.78 -0.29
CA ARG A 66 -1.85 -3.99 0.78
C ARG A 66 -0.86 -3.85 1.93
N VAL A 67 -1.02 -2.82 2.74
CA VAL A 67 -0.17 -2.57 3.91
C VAL A 67 -1.05 -2.56 5.15
N ARG A 68 -0.73 -3.40 6.14
CA ARG A 68 -1.35 -3.29 7.47
C ARG A 68 -0.57 -2.26 8.28
N LEU A 69 -1.23 -1.17 8.61
CA LEU A 69 -0.72 -0.04 9.37
C LEU A 69 -1.69 0.29 10.51
N TYR A 70 -1.19 0.37 11.75
CA TYR A 70 -2.01 0.59 12.95
C TYR A 70 -3.22 -0.36 13.07
N GLY A 71 -3.07 -1.62 12.64
CA GLY A 71 -4.13 -2.63 12.66
C GLY A 71 -5.10 -2.59 11.48
N VAL A 72 -5.09 -1.52 10.68
CA VAL A 72 -5.98 -1.33 9.53
C VAL A 72 -5.25 -1.70 8.24
N LEU A 73 -5.97 -2.31 7.30
CA LEU A 73 -5.44 -2.66 5.99
C LEU A 73 -5.64 -1.50 5.01
N HIS A 74 -4.58 -1.10 4.31
CA HIS A 74 -4.61 -0.01 3.34
C HIS A 74 -4.14 -0.51 1.98
N GLU A 75 -4.70 0.06 0.91
CA GLU A 75 -4.27 -0.20 -0.46
C GLU A 75 -3.13 0.73 -0.85
N VAL A 76 -2.17 0.22 -1.62
CA VAL A 76 -1.16 1.06 -2.26
C VAL A 76 -1.79 1.82 -3.42
N THR A 77 -1.83 3.15 -3.32
CA THR A 77 -2.39 4.03 -4.35
C THR A 77 -1.28 4.78 -5.08
N GLY A 78 -1.49 5.08 -6.37
CA GLY A 78 -0.48 5.80 -7.18
C GLY A 78 0.80 5.03 -7.49
N GLY A 79 0.91 3.77 -7.05
CA GLY A 79 2.05 2.88 -7.30
C GLY A 79 3.16 2.98 -6.25
N VAL A 80 4.30 2.35 -6.55
CA VAL A 80 5.49 2.33 -5.68
C VAL A 80 6.62 3.09 -6.37
N GLY A 81 7.02 4.21 -5.79
CA GLY A 81 8.11 5.05 -6.26
C GLY A 81 9.44 4.74 -5.59
N ARG A 82 10.55 5.14 -6.24
CA ARG A 82 11.88 5.15 -5.64
C ARG A 82 12.39 6.58 -5.61
N GLN A 83 12.63 7.10 -4.42
CA GLN A 83 13.26 8.39 -4.21
C GLN A 83 14.77 8.18 -4.13
N MET A 84 15.50 8.65 -5.13
CA MET A 84 16.96 8.53 -5.17
C MET A 84 17.61 9.61 -4.30
N GLY A 85 18.57 9.21 -3.46
CA GLY A 85 19.45 10.11 -2.72
C GLY A 85 20.88 10.06 -3.25
N ALA A 86 21.78 10.81 -2.63
CA ALA A 86 23.21 10.83 -2.99
C ALA A 86 23.88 9.45 -2.81
N THR A 87 23.34 8.62 -1.92
CA THR A 87 23.76 7.23 -1.69
C THR A 87 22.54 6.31 -1.56
N ALA A 88 22.77 5.00 -1.63
CA ALA A 88 21.73 4.00 -1.33
C ALA A 88 21.15 4.17 0.09
N ARG A 89 21.97 4.60 1.07
CA ARG A 89 21.51 4.87 2.46
C ARG A 89 20.59 6.07 2.60
N THR A 90 20.56 6.95 1.59
CA THR A 90 19.70 8.13 1.54
C THR A 90 18.57 7.98 0.51
N SER A 91 18.46 6.81 -0.11
CA SER A 91 17.43 6.49 -1.09
C SER A 91 16.32 5.69 -0.44
N HIS A 92 15.08 5.89 -0.87
CA HIS A 92 13.91 5.33 -0.20
C HIS A 92 12.91 4.77 -1.20
N THR A 93 12.18 3.75 -0.75
CA THR A 93 10.93 3.34 -1.37
C THR A 93 9.81 4.22 -0.84
N VAL A 94 8.96 4.73 -1.71
CA VAL A 94 7.86 5.61 -1.33
C VAL A 94 6.55 5.09 -1.91
N ALA A 95 5.50 5.03 -1.10
CA ALA A 95 4.17 4.64 -1.53
C ALA A 95 3.10 5.46 -0.82
N ALA A 96 2.02 5.79 -1.53
CA ALA A 96 0.82 6.34 -0.91
C ALA A 96 -0.11 5.17 -0.52
N LEU A 97 -0.79 5.32 0.61
CA LEU A 97 -1.74 4.36 1.16
C LEU A 97 -3.09 5.04 1.35
N ALA A 98 -4.16 4.34 1.01
CA ALA A 98 -5.52 4.76 1.32
C ALA A 98 -6.33 3.59 1.90
N ALA A 99 -7.20 3.88 2.87
CA ALA A 99 -8.26 2.99 3.27
C ALA A 99 -9.55 3.39 2.55
N TRP A 100 -10.22 2.41 1.93
CA TRP A 100 -11.59 2.59 1.43
C TRP A 100 -12.53 1.88 2.42
N GLU A 101 -13.28 2.66 3.18
CA GLU A 101 -14.52 2.18 3.78
C GLU A 101 -15.59 2.24 2.68
N GLY A 102 -16.19 1.09 2.36
CA GLY A 102 -17.23 0.94 1.36
C GLY A 102 -18.32 0.02 1.85
#